data_AF-A0AA42I1R5-F1
#
_entry.id   AF-A0AA42I1R5-F1
#
_cell.length_a   1.000
_cell.length_b   1.000
_cell.length_c   1.000
_cell.angle_alpha   90.00
_cell.angle_beta   90.00
_cell.angle_gamma   90.00
#
_symmetry.space_group_name_H-M   'P 1'
#
loop_
_entity.id
_entity.type
_entity.pdbx_description
1 polymer ?
#
loop_
_entity_poly.entity_id
_entity_poly.type
_entity_poly.pdbx_seq_one_letter_code
_entity_poly.pdbx_strand_id
1 'polypeptide(L)'
;MANSPIATVGNPRFGAKLEIRTRAKIYAWLLLAAAISYVAWSSLTIYTPLVSSETGQTSLKEIRDYSNELAERMQKTRAEHNLPFIGEQQLTIDHVTGINHLAADAARARQRYFDPEHTYVWKGILDDISNYVQHLDGFGSSDPNDSKMRLQELNSALLQVLTNRDRAVKTMEGTKQIFSVHIGEAKGSLYTDILMTKTLLDAGVNEHLLLTTQSSAPPFEDIVRLQNAEWAVFELHQQLGRDYEQANRIPTAIRLLIGR
;
A
#
# COMPACT_ATOMS: atom_id res chain seq x y z
N MET A 1 -64.03 -81.07 5.18
CA MET A 1 -62.60 -80.99 4.81
C MET A 1 -62.33 -79.57 4.35
N ALA A 2 -61.52 -78.83 5.11
CA ALA A 2 -61.27 -77.41 4.92
C ALA A 2 -60.07 -77.19 4.00
N ASN A 3 -60.20 -76.32 3.00
CA ASN A 3 -59.08 -75.79 2.22
C ASN A 3 -58.72 -74.40 2.76
N SER A 4 -57.50 -74.26 3.28
CA SER A 4 -56.92 -73.00 3.74
C SER A 4 -56.44 -72.13 2.57
N PRO A 5 -56.52 -70.79 2.67
CA PRO A 5 -55.95 -69.89 1.67
C PRO A 5 -54.43 -69.77 1.86
N ILE A 6 -53.69 -69.82 0.74
CA ILE A 6 -52.25 -69.56 0.70
C ILE A 6 -52.06 -68.05 0.84
N ALA A 7 -51.48 -67.62 1.97
CA ALA A 7 -51.02 -66.26 2.17
C ALA A 7 -49.77 -66.00 1.32
N THR A 8 -49.85 -65.04 0.40
CA THR A 8 -48.71 -64.47 -0.30
C THR A 8 -47.88 -63.65 0.69
N VAL A 9 -46.79 -64.24 1.17
CA VAL A 9 -45.79 -63.54 2.00
C VAL A 9 -44.98 -62.62 1.10
N GLY A 10 -45.37 -61.35 1.04
CA GLY A 10 -44.55 -60.28 0.46
C GLY A 10 -43.23 -60.16 1.22
N ASN A 11 -42.11 -60.37 0.54
CA ASN A 11 -40.78 -60.43 1.14
C ASN A 11 -40.30 -59.01 1.57
N PRO A 12 -40.18 -58.70 2.88
CA PRO A 12 -39.88 -57.35 3.37
C PRO A 12 -38.46 -56.85 3.02
N ARG A 13 -37.57 -57.73 2.54
CA ARG A 13 -36.20 -57.39 2.13
C ARG A 13 -36.14 -56.60 0.81
N PHE A 14 -37.16 -56.65 -0.04
CA PHE A 14 -37.20 -55.91 -1.30
C PHE A 14 -37.67 -54.45 -1.12
N GLY A 15 -38.63 -54.20 -0.21
CA GLY A 15 -39.11 -52.84 0.10
C GLY A 15 -38.04 -51.94 0.71
N ALA A 16 -37.27 -52.45 1.67
CA ALA A 16 -36.20 -51.70 2.33
C ALA A 16 -35.03 -51.33 1.37
N LYS A 17 -34.65 -52.25 0.46
CA LYS A 17 -33.62 -51.95 -0.55
C LYS A 17 -34.08 -50.91 -1.58
N LEU A 18 -35.37 -50.90 -1.93
CA LEU A 18 -35.94 -49.92 -2.86
C LEU A 18 -36.01 -48.53 -2.23
N GLU A 19 -36.42 -48.44 -0.96
CA GLU A 19 -36.42 -47.18 -0.19
C GLU A 19 -35.00 -46.59 -0.06
N ILE A 20 -34.00 -47.40 0.30
CA ILE A 20 -32.61 -46.92 0.44
C ILE A 20 -32.07 -46.38 -0.88
N ARG A 21 -32.36 -47.05 -2.01
CA ARG A 21 -31.91 -46.63 -3.34
C ARG A 21 -32.59 -45.33 -3.80
N THR A 22 -33.85 -45.14 -3.39
CA THR A 22 -34.64 -43.94 -3.71
C THR A 22 -34.17 -42.75 -2.87
N ARG A 23 -33.94 -42.96 -1.56
CA ARG A 23 -33.35 -41.96 -0.66
C ARG A 23 -31.95 -41.55 -1.10
N ALA A 24 -31.09 -42.50 -1.48
CA ALA A 24 -29.74 -42.21 -1.99
C ALA A 24 -29.76 -41.36 -3.27
N LYS A 25 -30.70 -41.60 -4.19
CA LYS A 25 -30.89 -40.76 -5.37
C LYS A 25 -31.36 -39.34 -5.00
N ILE A 26 -32.29 -39.22 -4.06
CA ILE A 26 -32.78 -37.91 -3.59
C ILE A 26 -31.64 -37.13 -2.93
N TYR A 27 -30.84 -37.76 -2.07
CA TYR A 27 -29.65 -37.13 -1.49
C TYR A 27 -28.62 -36.72 -2.53
N ALA A 28 -28.37 -37.55 -3.55
CA ALA A 28 -27.47 -37.19 -4.65
C ALA A 28 -27.98 -35.98 -5.44
N TRP A 29 -29.29 -35.90 -5.70
CA TRP A 29 -29.90 -34.74 -6.37
C TRP A 29 -29.86 -33.47 -5.52
N LEU A 30 -30.09 -33.59 -4.21
CA LEU A 30 -29.98 -32.46 -3.27
C LEU A 30 -28.53 -31.95 -3.17
N LEU A 31 -27.56 -32.85 -3.11
CA LEU A 31 -26.13 -32.48 -3.12
C LEU A 31 -25.74 -31.81 -4.44
N LEU A 32 -26.24 -32.31 -5.58
CA LEU A 32 -26.02 -31.68 -6.88
C LEU A 32 -26.66 -30.29 -6.96
N ALA A 33 -27.89 -30.13 -6.47
CA ALA A 33 -28.58 -28.84 -6.46
C ALA A 33 -27.89 -27.81 -5.55
N ALA A 34 -27.40 -28.25 -4.38
CA ALA A 34 -26.59 -27.42 -3.48
C ALA A 34 -25.26 -27.02 -4.14
N ALA A 35 -24.58 -27.96 -4.82
CA ALA A 35 -23.34 -27.68 -5.54
C ALA A 35 -23.55 -26.69 -6.70
N ILE A 36 -24.62 -26.83 -7.48
CA ILE A 36 -24.96 -25.90 -8.58
C ILE A 36 -25.30 -24.51 -8.03
N SER A 37 -26.10 -24.43 -6.96
CA SER A 37 -26.47 -23.15 -6.33
C SER A 37 -25.26 -22.44 -5.76
N TYR A 38 -24.34 -23.19 -5.13
CA TYR A 38 -23.07 -22.67 -4.63
C TYR A 38 -22.13 -22.23 -5.76
N VAL A 39 -22.05 -22.99 -6.85
CA VAL A 39 -21.27 -22.64 -8.05
C VAL A 39 -21.79 -21.36 -8.70
N ALA A 40 -23.11 -21.21 -8.83
CA ALA A 40 -23.74 -20.01 -9.38
C ALA A 40 -23.43 -18.79 -8.52
N TRP A 41 -23.58 -18.91 -7.19
CA TRP A 41 -23.19 -17.90 -6.22
C TRP A 41 -21.71 -17.52 -6.36
N SER A 42 -20.80 -18.50 -6.42
CA SER A 42 -19.36 -18.25 -6.50
C SER A 42 -18.91 -17.59 -7.81
N SER A 43 -19.62 -17.80 -8.93
CA SER A 43 -19.37 -17.06 -10.20
C SER A 43 -19.89 -15.63 -10.18
N LEU A 44 -20.98 -15.37 -9.47
CA LEU A 44 -21.54 -14.03 -9.30
C LEU A 44 -20.68 -13.17 -8.34
N THR A 45 -19.80 -13.79 -7.56
CA THR A 45 -18.96 -13.13 -6.55
C THR A 45 -17.47 -13.15 -6.86
N ILE A 46 -17.04 -13.41 -8.11
CA ILE A 46 -15.60 -13.38 -8.45
C ILE A 46 -15.11 -11.93 -8.39
N TYR A 47 -14.37 -11.63 -7.34
CA TYR A 47 -13.71 -10.36 -7.15
C TYR A 47 -12.60 -10.19 -8.20
N THR A 48 -12.57 -9.03 -8.84
CA THR A 48 -11.49 -8.66 -9.76
C THR A 48 -10.70 -7.53 -9.09
N PRO A 49 -9.39 -7.69 -8.84
CA PRO A 49 -8.60 -6.65 -8.22
C PRO A 49 -8.57 -5.38 -9.08
N LEU A 50 -8.68 -4.23 -8.42
CA LEU A 50 -8.54 -2.89 -9.01
C LEU A 50 -7.10 -2.65 -9.48
N VAL A 51 -6.12 -3.22 -8.78
CA VAL A 51 -4.71 -3.06 -9.08
C VAL A 51 -4.08 -4.43 -9.32
N SER A 52 -3.47 -4.59 -10.49
CA SER A 52 -2.69 -5.79 -10.79
C SER A 52 -1.36 -5.79 -10.03
N SER A 53 -0.80 -6.99 -9.78
CA SER A 53 0.53 -7.13 -9.16
C SER A 53 1.62 -6.40 -9.95
N GLU A 54 1.56 -6.43 -11.27
CA GLU A 54 2.52 -5.75 -12.15
C GLU A 54 2.44 -4.23 -11.99
N THR A 55 1.22 -3.68 -11.96
CA THR A 55 1.00 -2.23 -11.77
C THR A 55 1.49 -1.77 -10.39
N GLY A 56 1.14 -2.50 -9.33
CA GLY A 56 1.59 -2.17 -7.97
C GLY A 56 3.12 -2.25 -7.82
N GLN A 57 3.74 -3.31 -8.34
CA GLN A 57 5.19 -3.49 -8.32
C GLN A 57 5.92 -2.41 -9.14
N THR A 58 5.37 -2.02 -10.29
CA THR A 58 5.93 -0.96 -11.14
C THR A 58 5.93 0.38 -10.40
N SER A 59 4.79 0.76 -9.80
CA SER A 59 4.69 1.98 -9.00
C SER A 59 5.72 2.02 -7.85
N LEU A 60 5.84 0.92 -7.11
CA LEU A 60 6.83 0.78 -6.03
C LEU A 60 8.27 0.92 -6.52
N LYS A 61 8.58 0.32 -7.67
CA LYS A 61 9.91 0.39 -8.27
C LYS A 61 10.25 1.81 -8.73
N GLU A 62 9.32 2.49 -9.39
CA GLU A 62 9.51 3.88 -9.84
C GLU A 62 9.81 4.82 -8.68
N ILE A 63 9.04 4.71 -7.59
CA ILE A 63 9.24 5.48 -6.36
C ILE A 63 10.62 5.21 -5.75
N ARG A 64 11.03 3.94 -5.71
CA ARG A 64 12.34 3.53 -5.19
C ARG A 64 13.49 4.08 -6.04
N ASP A 65 13.41 3.90 -7.35
CA ASP A 65 14.47 4.31 -8.27
C ASP A 65 14.62 5.84 -8.25
N TYR A 66 13.51 6.58 -8.20
CA TYR A 66 13.53 8.03 -8.02
C TYR A 66 14.16 8.46 -6.68
N SER A 67 13.85 7.76 -5.57
CA SER A 67 14.41 8.09 -4.26
C SER A 67 15.92 7.84 -4.20
N ASN A 68 16.40 6.80 -4.88
CA ASN A 68 17.83 6.52 -5.02
C ASN A 68 18.54 7.61 -5.82
N GLU A 69 17.99 8.00 -6.98
CA GLU A 69 18.55 9.07 -7.82
C GLU A 69 18.68 10.39 -7.04
N LEU A 70 17.66 10.70 -6.25
CA LEU A 70 17.67 11.88 -5.39
C LEU A 70 18.76 11.79 -4.30
N ALA A 71 18.87 10.64 -3.63
CA ALA A 71 19.88 10.44 -2.59
C ALA A 71 21.29 10.68 -3.16
N GLU A 72 21.57 10.18 -4.36
CA GLU A 72 22.83 10.42 -5.08
C GLU A 72 23.02 11.92 -5.39
N ARG A 73 21.98 12.58 -5.92
CA ARG A 73 22.01 14.01 -6.24
C ARG A 73 22.33 14.85 -5.00
N MET A 74 21.70 14.54 -3.87
CA MET A 74 21.92 15.27 -2.62
C MET A 74 23.30 15.00 -2.04
N GLN A 75 23.82 13.77 -2.13
CA GLN A 75 25.22 13.50 -1.77
C GLN A 75 26.19 14.32 -2.62
N LYS A 76 25.89 14.44 -3.93
CA LYS A 76 26.69 15.26 -4.85
C LYS A 76 26.66 16.74 -4.48
N THR A 77 25.46 17.32 -4.30
CA THR A 77 25.30 18.72 -3.86
C THR A 77 26.02 18.96 -2.54
N ARG A 78 25.93 18.01 -1.61
CA ARG A 78 26.64 18.11 -0.33
C ARG A 78 28.15 18.18 -0.50
N ALA A 79 28.71 17.33 -1.35
CA ALA A 79 30.15 17.30 -1.64
C ALA A 79 30.60 18.55 -2.38
N GLU A 80 29.82 19.02 -3.37
CA GLU A 80 30.09 20.25 -4.13
C GLU A 80 30.14 21.49 -3.22
N HIS A 81 29.29 21.53 -2.18
CA HIS A 81 29.17 22.67 -1.26
C HIS A 81 29.84 22.47 0.11
N ASN A 82 30.67 21.42 0.29
CA ASN A 82 31.41 21.12 1.54
C ASN A 82 30.53 21.13 2.82
N LEU A 83 29.31 20.62 2.73
CA LEU A 83 28.36 20.63 3.84
C LEU A 83 28.63 19.44 4.80
N PRO A 84 29.05 19.67 6.06
CA PRO A 84 29.40 18.61 7.00
C PRO A 84 28.14 17.88 7.52
N PHE A 85 28.31 16.70 8.13
CA PHE A 85 27.24 15.95 8.81
C PHE A 85 26.86 16.54 10.16
N ILE A 86 27.83 17.11 10.87
CA ILE A 86 27.69 17.71 12.19
C ILE A 86 28.77 18.80 12.30
N GLY A 87 28.45 19.95 12.91
CA GLY A 87 29.44 20.95 13.33
C GLY A 87 29.08 22.38 12.94
N GLU A 88 29.71 23.34 13.62
CA GLU A 88 29.62 24.76 13.28
C GLU A 88 30.47 25.05 12.04
N GLN A 89 29.89 25.76 11.07
CA GLN A 89 30.59 26.23 9.87
C GLN A 89 30.42 27.74 9.68
N GLN A 90 31.42 28.33 9.04
CA GLN A 90 31.37 29.72 8.63
C GLN A 90 30.33 29.89 7.51
N LEU A 91 29.38 30.79 7.72
CA LEU A 91 28.34 31.12 6.76
C LEU A 91 28.94 31.79 5.51
N THR A 92 29.06 31.04 4.43
CA THR A 92 29.43 31.54 3.10
C THR A 92 28.23 31.48 2.14
N ILE A 93 28.30 32.23 1.03
CA ILE A 93 27.26 32.20 -0.02
C ILE A 93 27.12 30.79 -0.60
N ASP A 94 28.23 30.08 -0.84
CA ASP A 94 28.22 28.72 -1.36
C ASP A 94 27.58 27.73 -0.38
N HIS A 95 27.82 27.89 0.92
CA HIS A 95 27.20 27.08 1.97
C HIS A 95 25.68 27.28 1.98
N VAL A 96 25.20 28.53 2.02
CA VAL A 96 23.76 28.85 1.99
C VAL A 96 23.11 28.30 0.72
N THR A 97 23.77 28.44 -0.44
CA THR A 97 23.29 27.91 -1.72
C THR A 97 23.13 26.39 -1.69
N GLY A 98 24.13 25.67 -1.18
CA GLY A 98 24.07 24.21 -1.05
C GLY A 98 22.93 23.75 -0.15
N ILE A 99 22.71 24.38 1.00
CA ILE A 99 21.62 24.00 1.91
C ILE A 99 20.25 24.22 1.24
N ASN A 100 20.06 25.30 0.47
CA ASN A 100 18.80 25.51 -0.28
C ASN A 100 18.56 24.43 -1.34
N HIS A 101 19.59 24.03 -2.08
CA HIS A 101 19.45 22.97 -3.07
C HIS A 101 19.01 21.66 -2.42
N LEU A 102 19.64 21.28 -1.31
CA LEU A 102 19.23 20.11 -0.53
C LEU A 102 17.78 20.22 -0.04
N ALA A 103 17.36 21.41 0.41
CA ALA A 103 16.01 21.61 0.90
C ALA A 103 14.94 21.48 -0.20
N ALA A 104 15.21 22.07 -1.37
CA ALA A 104 14.33 21.98 -2.53
C ALA A 104 14.26 20.55 -3.10
N ASP A 105 15.37 19.82 -3.11
CA ASP A 105 15.41 18.41 -3.51
C ASP A 105 14.57 17.54 -2.56
N ALA A 106 14.70 17.74 -1.25
CA ALA A 106 13.92 17.00 -0.26
C ALA A 106 12.41 17.28 -0.31
N ALA A 107 12.02 18.54 -0.50
CA ALA A 107 10.62 18.90 -0.67
C ALA A 107 10.01 18.23 -1.90
N ARG A 108 10.73 18.26 -3.04
CA ARG A 108 10.30 17.61 -4.29
C ARG A 108 10.14 16.10 -4.13
N ALA A 109 11.04 15.47 -3.37
CA ALA A 109 10.98 14.03 -3.21
C ALA A 109 9.80 13.55 -2.39
N ARG A 110 9.49 14.25 -1.30
CA ARG A 110 8.27 13.95 -0.53
C ARG A 110 7.02 14.19 -1.39
N GLN A 111 7.03 15.20 -2.27
CA GLN A 111 5.90 15.47 -3.16
C GLN A 111 5.58 14.31 -4.11
N ARG A 112 6.59 13.59 -4.62
CA ARG A 112 6.40 12.47 -5.56
C ARG A 112 5.45 11.38 -5.03
N TYR A 113 5.47 11.11 -3.72
CA TYR A 113 4.56 10.15 -3.08
C TYR A 113 3.08 10.56 -3.14
N PHE A 114 2.82 11.84 -3.33
CA PHE A 114 1.48 12.42 -3.39
C PHE A 114 1.05 12.75 -4.82
N ASP A 115 1.83 12.31 -5.82
CA ASP A 115 1.41 12.43 -7.21
C ASP A 115 0.13 11.61 -7.43
N PRO A 116 -0.84 12.12 -8.23
CA PRO A 116 -2.14 11.47 -8.39
C PRO A 116 -2.06 10.01 -8.86
N GLU A 117 -1.09 9.69 -9.72
CA GLU A 117 -0.89 8.34 -10.26
C GLU A 117 -0.53 7.34 -9.16
N HIS A 118 0.49 7.65 -8.34
CA HIS A 118 0.89 6.80 -7.22
C HIS A 118 -0.21 6.72 -6.15
N THR A 119 -0.89 7.83 -5.87
CA THR A 119 -2.01 7.88 -4.93
C THR A 119 -3.17 6.97 -5.37
N TYR A 120 -3.47 6.93 -6.68
CA TYR A 120 -4.51 6.07 -7.22
C TYR A 120 -4.17 4.59 -7.08
N VAL A 121 -2.90 4.21 -7.36
CA VAL A 121 -2.43 2.84 -7.17
C VAL A 121 -2.54 2.41 -5.70
N TRP A 122 -2.10 3.24 -4.77
CA TRP A 122 -2.19 2.94 -3.34
C TRP A 122 -3.62 2.81 -2.84
N LYS A 123 -4.50 3.70 -3.27
CA LYS A 123 -5.92 3.60 -2.97
C LYS A 123 -6.50 2.27 -3.48
N GLY A 124 -6.20 1.90 -4.73
CA GLY A 124 -6.67 0.64 -5.31
C GLY A 124 -6.15 -0.59 -4.56
N ILE A 125 -4.89 -0.60 -4.11
CA ILE A 125 -4.33 -1.67 -3.28
C ILE A 125 -5.08 -1.78 -1.94
N LEU A 126 -5.36 -0.66 -1.28
CA LEU A 126 -6.09 -0.66 0.00
C LEU A 126 -7.55 -1.08 -0.16
N ASP A 127 -8.21 -0.63 -1.23
CA ASP A 127 -9.57 -1.04 -1.59
C ASP A 127 -9.61 -2.56 -1.87
N ASP A 128 -8.62 -3.08 -2.61
CA ASP A 128 -8.44 -4.52 -2.85
C ASP A 128 -8.27 -5.31 -1.56
N ILE A 129 -7.39 -4.86 -0.64
CA ILE A 129 -7.21 -5.49 0.67
C ILE A 129 -8.52 -5.53 1.45
N SER A 130 -9.26 -4.42 1.47
CA SER A 130 -10.56 -4.35 2.16
C SER A 130 -11.55 -5.38 1.58
N ASN A 131 -11.63 -5.46 0.26
CA ASN A 131 -12.50 -6.42 -0.43
C ASN A 131 -12.07 -7.86 -0.16
N TYR A 132 -10.77 -8.18 -0.22
CA TYR A 132 -10.30 -9.52 0.10
C TYR A 132 -10.66 -9.93 1.52
N VAL A 133 -10.39 -9.08 2.51
CA VAL A 133 -10.70 -9.36 3.92
C VAL A 133 -12.20 -9.63 4.12
N GLN A 134 -13.07 -8.86 3.46
CA GLN A 134 -14.52 -9.09 3.53
C GLN A 134 -14.95 -10.44 2.95
N HIS A 135 -14.32 -10.89 1.86
CA HIS A 135 -14.71 -12.13 1.19
C HIS A 135 -14.03 -13.38 1.75
N LEU A 136 -12.91 -13.21 2.45
CA LEU A 136 -12.15 -14.32 3.01
C LEU A 136 -12.75 -14.86 4.32
N ASP A 137 -13.52 -14.06 5.08
CA ASP A 137 -14.22 -14.49 6.31
C ASP A 137 -13.35 -15.34 7.27
N GLY A 138 -12.08 -14.94 7.45
CA GLY A 138 -11.11 -15.65 8.29
C GLY A 138 -10.40 -16.84 7.63
N PHE A 139 -10.71 -17.17 6.38
CA PHE A 139 -9.91 -18.05 5.53
C PHE A 139 -8.63 -17.34 5.07
N GLY A 140 -7.51 -18.04 5.06
CA GLY A 140 -6.24 -17.52 4.54
C GLY A 140 -5.08 -17.74 5.49
N SER A 141 -3.91 -17.35 5.02
CA SER A 141 -2.63 -17.49 5.73
C SER A 141 -2.21 -16.21 6.46
N SER A 142 -2.95 -15.12 6.25
CA SER A 142 -2.64 -13.79 6.78
C SER A 142 -3.12 -13.65 8.23
N ASP A 143 -2.22 -13.40 9.18
CA ASP A 143 -2.59 -13.10 10.57
C ASP A 143 -3.28 -11.71 10.64
N PRO A 144 -4.50 -11.60 11.18
CA PRO A 144 -5.19 -10.32 11.36
C PRO A 144 -4.39 -9.28 12.15
N ASN A 145 -3.58 -9.71 13.13
CA ASN A 145 -2.73 -8.82 13.91
C ASN A 145 -1.55 -8.28 13.09
N ASP A 146 -0.92 -9.14 12.29
CA ASP A 146 0.16 -8.73 11.38
C ASP A 146 -0.36 -7.74 10.32
N SER A 147 -1.51 -8.06 9.73
CA SER A 147 -2.17 -7.19 8.74
C SER A 147 -2.48 -5.81 9.31
N LYS A 148 -3.01 -5.76 10.54
CA LYS A 148 -3.29 -4.50 11.25
C LYS A 148 -2.01 -3.72 11.54
N MET A 149 -0.94 -4.39 11.97
CA MET A 149 0.35 -3.77 12.25
C MET A 149 0.94 -3.13 11.00
N ARG A 150 0.99 -3.85 9.86
CA ARG A 150 1.48 -3.31 8.58
C ARG A 150 0.73 -2.06 8.12
N LEU A 151 -0.60 -2.05 8.26
CA LEU A 151 -1.42 -0.88 7.94
C LEU A 151 -1.19 0.30 8.90
N GLN A 152 -0.91 0.03 10.18
CA GLN A 152 -0.55 1.08 11.15
C GLN A 152 0.84 1.67 10.86
N GLU A 153 1.79 0.83 10.46
CA GLU A 153 3.13 1.26 10.05
C GLU A 153 3.05 2.16 8.80
N LEU A 154 2.27 1.77 7.79
CA LEU A 154 2.04 2.60 6.60
C LEU A 154 1.47 3.97 6.97
N ASN A 155 0.41 4.01 7.77
CA ASN A 155 -0.21 5.27 8.19
C ASN A 155 0.75 6.16 8.98
N SER A 156 1.55 5.57 9.87
CA SER A 156 2.52 6.30 10.69
C SER A 156 3.64 6.89 9.84
N ALA A 157 4.17 6.10 8.90
CA ALA A 157 5.21 6.55 7.98
C ALA A 157 4.68 7.66 7.04
N LEU A 158 3.47 7.50 6.50
CA LEU A 158 2.82 8.48 5.65
C LEU A 158 2.62 9.82 6.38
N LEU A 159 2.14 9.77 7.63
CA LEU A 159 1.96 10.97 8.45
C LEU A 159 3.28 11.69 8.72
N GLN A 160 4.37 10.95 8.92
CA GLN A 160 5.69 11.53 9.13
C GLN A 160 6.18 12.26 7.86
N VAL A 161 6.06 11.65 6.69
CA VAL A 161 6.41 12.27 5.41
C VAL A 161 5.57 13.53 5.15
N LEU A 162 4.26 13.48 5.41
CA LEU A 162 3.37 14.64 5.29
C LEU A 162 3.79 15.79 6.21
N THR A 163 4.06 15.47 7.48
CA THR A 163 4.46 16.47 8.48
C THR A 163 5.76 17.17 8.09
N ASN A 164 6.75 16.40 7.63
CA ASN A 164 8.03 16.94 7.19
C ASN A 164 7.89 17.76 5.90
N ARG A 165 7.08 17.30 4.94
CA ARG A 165 6.75 18.07 3.74
C ARG A 165 6.12 19.41 4.08
N ASP A 166 5.08 19.43 4.91
CA ASP A 166 4.37 20.66 5.26
C ASP A 166 5.28 21.66 5.99
N ARG A 167 6.20 21.15 6.83
CA ARG A 167 7.21 22.00 7.47
C ARG A 167 8.15 22.62 6.44
N ALA A 168 8.63 21.84 5.46
CA ALA A 168 9.47 22.34 4.38
C ALA A 168 8.75 23.39 3.52
N VAL A 169 7.51 23.10 3.09
CA VAL A 169 6.70 24.01 2.27
C VAL A 169 6.42 25.32 3.00
N LYS A 170 5.96 25.29 4.25
CA LYS A 170 5.72 26.51 5.04
C LYS A 170 6.97 27.37 5.17
N THR A 171 8.12 26.73 5.34
CA THR A 171 9.38 27.47 5.42
C THR A 171 9.71 28.13 4.09
N MET A 172 9.56 27.41 2.96
CA MET A 172 9.72 27.99 1.61
C MET A 172 8.71 29.09 1.26
N GLU A 173 7.46 28.97 1.71
CA GLU A 173 6.42 29.98 1.50
C GLU A 173 6.70 31.25 2.29
N GLY A 174 7.08 31.12 3.58
CA GLY A 174 7.55 32.25 4.39
C GLY A 174 8.72 32.96 3.71
N THR A 175 9.66 32.18 3.14
CA THR A 175 10.75 32.69 2.32
C THR A 175 10.26 33.51 1.13
N LYS A 176 9.36 32.96 0.31
CA LYS A 176 8.80 33.63 -0.87
C LYS A 176 8.02 34.90 -0.53
N GLN A 177 7.26 34.90 0.56
CA GLN A 177 6.46 36.05 0.98
C GLN A 177 7.36 37.23 1.39
N ILE A 178 8.42 36.97 2.17
CA ILE A 178 9.41 37.99 2.55
C ILE A 178 10.04 38.62 1.30
N PHE A 179 10.39 37.81 0.30
CA PHE A 179 10.90 38.30 -0.98
C PHE A 179 9.91 39.17 -1.74
N SER A 180 8.65 38.75 -1.83
CA SER A 180 7.63 39.48 -2.59
C SER A 180 7.35 40.88 -2.01
N VAL A 181 7.42 41.03 -0.69
CA VAL A 181 7.20 42.30 0.01
C VAL A 181 8.41 43.23 -0.10
N HIS A 182 9.64 42.70 0.06
CA HIS A 182 10.83 43.54 0.15
C HIS A 182 11.48 43.85 -1.22
N ILE A 183 11.34 42.99 -2.23
CA ILE A 183 11.86 43.25 -3.59
C ILE A 183 11.03 44.33 -4.32
N GLY A 184 9.75 44.49 -3.96
CA GLY A 184 8.91 45.55 -4.51
C GLY A 184 9.35 46.96 -4.09
N GLU A 185 9.98 47.11 -2.93
CA GLU A 185 10.32 48.41 -2.33
C GLU A 185 11.82 48.75 -2.34
N ALA A 186 12.72 47.77 -2.49
CA ALA A 186 14.16 48.02 -2.47
C ALA A 186 14.90 47.19 -3.53
N LYS A 187 15.10 47.77 -4.72
CA LYS A 187 16.11 47.27 -5.67
C LYS A 187 17.51 47.54 -5.09
N GLY A 188 18.14 46.51 -4.51
CA GLY A 188 19.60 46.46 -4.28
C GLY A 188 20.13 47.08 -2.97
N SER A 189 19.39 46.99 -1.86
CA SER A 189 19.95 47.37 -0.55
C SER A 189 20.59 46.18 0.16
N LEU A 190 21.75 46.40 0.79
CA LEU A 190 22.46 45.42 1.63
C LEU A 190 21.53 44.74 2.67
N TYR A 191 20.56 45.48 3.18
CA TYR A 191 19.55 44.95 4.11
C TYR A 191 18.68 43.85 3.47
N THR A 192 18.28 44.02 2.21
CA THR A 192 17.47 43.04 1.47
C THR A 192 18.29 41.77 1.22
N ASP A 193 19.58 41.90 0.91
CA ASP A 193 20.49 40.76 0.70
C ASP A 193 20.76 39.98 2.00
N ILE A 194 20.86 40.67 3.14
CA ILE A 194 20.99 40.04 4.46
C ILE A 194 19.70 39.27 4.81
N LEU A 195 18.53 39.89 4.58
CA LEU A 195 17.25 39.25 4.86
C LEU A 195 17.01 38.03 3.95
N MET A 196 17.34 38.14 2.66
CA MET A 196 17.38 37.04 1.69
C MET A 196 18.20 35.87 2.22
N THR A 197 19.46 36.15 2.57
CA THR A 197 20.42 35.14 3.01
C THR A 197 19.97 34.46 4.30
N LYS A 198 19.47 35.23 5.28
CA LYS A 198 18.94 34.68 6.53
C LYS A 198 17.75 33.76 6.27
N THR A 199 16.83 34.16 5.40
CA THR A 199 15.59 33.40 5.19
C THR A 199 15.83 32.12 4.39
N LEU A 200 16.73 32.19 3.40
CA LEU A 200 17.28 31.03 2.71
C LEU A 200 18.02 30.08 3.67
N LEU A 201 18.79 30.64 4.61
CA LEU A 201 19.43 29.86 5.67
C LEU A 201 18.40 29.18 6.58
N ASP A 202 17.36 29.88 7.02
CA ASP A 202 16.33 29.30 7.89
C ASP A 202 15.58 28.14 7.20
N ALA A 203 15.24 28.29 5.91
CA ALA A 203 14.65 27.22 5.09
C ALA A 203 15.57 26.02 4.95
N GLY A 204 16.82 26.30 4.60
CA GLY A 204 17.83 25.28 4.46
C GLY A 204 18.13 24.55 5.77
N VAL A 205 18.40 25.28 6.85
CA VAL A 205 18.79 24.74 8.16
C VAL A 205 17.66 23.91 8.74
N ASN A 206 16.40 24.33 8.60
CA ASN A 206 15.28 23.51 9.09
C ASN A 206 15.20 22.15 8.38
N GLU A 207 15.43 22.09 7.06
CA GLU A 207 15.45 20.82 6.34
C GLU A 207 16.72 20.02 6.60
N HIS A 208 17.88 20.67 6.65
CA HIS A 208 19.14 20.01 7.02
C HIS A 208 19.08 19.45 8.45
N LEU A 209 18.45 20.16 9.39
CA LEU A 209 18.19 19.69 10.75
C LEU A 209 17.23 18.51 10.75
N LEU A 210 16.16 18.52 9.93
CA LEU A 210 15.30 17.33 9.75
C LEU A 210 16.09 16.11 9.27
N LEU A 211 17.02 16.32 8.33
CA LEU A 211 17.89 15.28 7.79
C LEU A 211 18.98 14.81 8.76
N THR A 212 19.35 15.61 9.76
CA THR A 212 20.45 15.32 10.70
C THR A 212 19.99 14.96 12.11
N THR A 213 18.84 15.46 12.60
CA THR A 213 18.28 15.12 13.92
C THR A 213 17.86 13.65 14.05
N GLN A 214 17.74 12.94 12.93
CA GLN A 214 17.55 11.49 12.89
C GLN A 214 18.90 10.70 12.94
N SER A 215 19.96 11.30 13.52
CA SER A 215 21.36 10.81 13.41
C SER A 215 21.60 9.39 13.91
N SER A 216 21.44 8.45 12.98
CA SER A 216 22.13 7.18 12.77
C SER A 216 21.64 6.54 11.47
N ALA A 217 20.47 6.98 10.98
CA ALA A 217 19.89 6.59 9.71
C ALA A 217 20.33 7.51 8.55
N PRO A 218 20.34 7.00 7.31
CA PRO A 218 20.60 7.81 6.13
C PRO A 218 19.59 8.97 6.01
N PRO A 219 19.97 10.10 5.37
CA PRO A 219 19.03 11.16 5.03
C PRO A 219 17.80 10.57 4.32
N PHE A 220 16.60 11.02 4.69
CA PHE A 220 15.29 10.47 4.27
C PHE A 220 14.84 9.16 4.92
N GLU A 221 15.15 8.97 6.20
CA GLU A 221 14.61 7.83 6.94
C GLU A 221 13.07 7.78 6.90
N ASP A 222 12.38 8.92 6.90
CA ASP A 222 10.92 9.00 6.75
C ASP A 222 10.44 8.40 5.42
N ILE A 223 11.12 8.72 4.32
CA ILE A 223 10.81 8.15 3.00
C ILE A 223 11.13 6.66 2.94
N VAL A 224 12.30 6.25 3.44
CA VAL A 224 12.70 4.83 3.46
C VAL A 224 11.72 4.00 4.29
N ARG A 225 11.28 4.53 5.45
CA ARG A 225 10.24 3.92 6.28
C ARG A 225 8.92 3.81 5.52
N LEU A 226 8.51 4.85 4.79
CA LEU A 226 7.31 4.81 3.97
C LEU A 226 7.42 3.73 2.88
N GLN A 227 8.53 3.67 2.14
CA GLN A 227 8.77 2.64 1.13
C GLN A 227 8.71 1.22 1.70
N ASN A 228 9.33 1.00 2.85
CA ASN A 228 9.32 -0.32 3.49
C ASN A 228 7.90 -0.72 3.91
N ALA A 229 7.13 0.23 4.47
CA ALA A 229 5.74 -0.01 4.85
C ALA A 229 4.83 -0.24 3.62
N GLU A 230 5.06 0.50 2.54
CA GLU A 230 4.42 0.33 1.25
C GLU A 230 4.67 -1.07 0.68
N TRP A 231 5.92 -1.54 0.66
CA TRP A 231 6.26 -2.92 0.27
C TRP A 231 5.57 -3.96 1.16
N ALA A 232 5.57 -3.77 2.48
CA ALA A 232 4.91 -4.69 3.41
C ALA A 232 3.39 -4.79 3.18
N VAL A 233 2.73 -3.68 2.85
CA VAL A 233 1.30 -3.65 2.50
C VAL A 233 1.05 -4.26 1.12
N PHE A 234 1.94 -4.05 0.15
CA PHE A 234 1.84 -4.71 -1.15
C PHE A 234 2.01 -6.24 -1.05
N GLU A 235 2.94 -6.73 -0.21
CA GLU A 235 3.06 -8.17 0.06
C GLU A 235 1.77 -8.76 0.65
N LEU A 236 1.13 -8.02 1.58
CA LEU A 236 -0.17 -8.40 2.14
C LEU A 236 -1.24 -8.48 1.04
N HIS A 237 -1.31 -7.49 0.15
CA HIS A 237 -2.22 -7.50 -1.01
C HIS A 237 -2.02 -8.76 -1.87
N GLN A 238 -0.77 -9.10 -2.18
CA GLN A 238 -0.43 -10.29 -2.95
C GLN A 238 -0.80 -11.59 -2.23
N GLN A 239 -0.59 -11.65 -0.91
CA GLN A 239 -0.96 -12.82 -0.10
C GLN A 239 -2.46 -13.01 -0.06
N LEU A 240 -3.23 -11.96 0.22
CA LEU A 240 -4.68 -12.00 0.25
C LEU A 240 -5.28 -12.35 -1.12
N GLY A 241 -4.69 -11.85 -2.21
CA GLY A 241 -5.08 -12.24 -3.57
C GLY A 241 -4.91 -13.74 -3.83
N ARG A 242 -3.78 -14.33 -3.43
CA ARG A 242 -3.55 -15.78 -3.53
C ARG A 242 -4.50 -16.59 -2.66
N ASP A 243 -4.71 -16.15 -1.42
CA ASP A 243 -5.64 -16.79 -0.49
C ASP A 243 -7.07 -16.78 -1.07
N TYR A 244 -7.48 -15.67 -1.67
CA TYR A 244 -8.78 -15.52 -2.33
C TYR A 244 -8.91 -16.44 -3.56
N GLU A 245 -7.90 -16.50 -4.42
CA GLU A 245 -7.89 -17.45 -5.53
C GLU A 245 -7.98 -18.90 -5.02
N GLN A 246 -7.24 -19.25 -3.96
CA GLN A 246 -7.24 -20.59 -3.39
C GLN A 246 -8.60 -20.97 -2.80
N ALA A 247 -9.25 -20.05 -2.07
CA ALA A 247 -10.61 -20.24 -1.57
C ALA A 247 -11.58 -20.57 -2.72
N ASN A 248 -11.37 -19.93 -3.88
CA ASN A 248 -12.21 -20.07 -5.06
C ASN A 248 -11.77 -21.17 -6.04
N ARG A 249 -10.60 -21.80 -5.84
CA ARG A 249 -10.11 -22.95 -6.63
C ARG A 249 -10.90 -24.23 -6.38
N ILE A 250 -11.28 -24.53 -5.14
CA ILE A 250 -12.08 -25.72 -4.80
C ILE A 250 -13.45 -25.72 -5.55
N PRO A 251 -14.22 -24.62 -5.54
CA PRO A 251 -15.41 -24.50 -6.38
C PRO A 251 -15.14 -24.69 -7.88
N THR A 252 -14.02 -24.14 -8.38
CA THR A 252 -13.65 -24.23 -9.80
C THR A 252 -13.22 -25.65 -10.22
N ALA A 253 -12.52 -26.38 -9.37
CA ALA A 253 -12.18 -27.78 -9.58
C ALA A 253 -13.44 -28.68 -9.59
N ILE A 254 -14.44 -28.36 -8.77
CA ILE A 254 -15.75 -29.01 -8.80
C ILE A 254 -16.46 -28.74 -10.15
N ARG A 255 -16.38 -27.54 -10.74
CA ARG A 255 -16.91 -27.26 -12.10
C ARG A 255 -16.30 -28.19 -13.16
N LEU A 256 -14.97 -28.31 -13.16
CA LEU A 256 -14.23 -29.16 -14.11
C LEU A 256 -14.58 -30.64 -13.98
N LEU A 257 -14.79 -31.15 -12.75
CA LEU A 257 -15.18 -32.54 -12.51
C LEU A 257 -16.62 -32.87 -12.92
N ILE A 258 -17.53 -31.88 -12.92
CA ILE A 258 -18.94 -32.06 -13.32
C ILE A 258 -19.12 -31.84 -14.84
N GLY A 259 -18.06 -31.48 -15.57
CA GLY A 259 -18.06 -31.43 -17.04
C GLY A 259 -18.96 -30.35 -17.63
N ARG A 260 -18.92 -29.13 -17.06
CA ARG A 260 -19.45 -27.92 -17.68
C ARG A 260 -18.41 -26.82 -17.69
#